data_AF-S9VBB0-F1
#
_entry.id   AF-S9VBB0-F1
#
_cell.length_a   1.000
_cell.length_b   1.000
_cell.length_c   1.000
_cell.angle_alpha   90.00
_cell.angle_beta   90.00
_cell.angle_gamma   90.00
#
_symmetry.space_group_name_H-M   'P 1'
#
loop_
_entity.id
_entity.type
_entity.pdbx_description
1 polymer ?
#
loop_
_entity_poly.entity_id
_entity_poly.type
_entity_poly.pdbx_seq_one_letter_code
_entity_poly.pdbx_strand_id
1 'polypeptide(L)'
;MTAVPTDEEGVLLTRLKHAFHTYDGAIKKYLTAVRELEGTMELLAISVRELSQSESNSAVKAVCDTFCDAIDEHKSSRVLEAGSKAKERAGSAGAAPAEEVTDPKQYFFSIYMSDFAREITGAIDQLKEEVRAVEKSKESRDKRAAKYHKTKRDVDELETKLAKKNQGIADNVKHKEKSGKRDMEKESADAEDLKFRQDYQRLLQTRSQVLMRLVRGIGTYSGRYYTGVANMMERSGSSGGQ
;
A
#
# COMPACT_ATOMS: atom_id res chain seq x y z
N MET A 1 -35.79 11.20 20.60
CA MET A 1 -34.72 10.17 20.60
C MET A 1 -33.80 10.48 19.45
N THR A 2 -32.70 11.20 19.69
CA THR A 2 -31.67 11.45 18.67
C THR A 2 -30.84 10.19 18.54
N ALA A 3 -30.83 9.59 17.35
CA ALA A 3 -29.99 8.44 17.04
C ALA A 3 -28.56 8.72 17.49
N VAL A 4 -27.95 7.78 18.23
CA VAL A 4 -26.52 7.80 18.49
C VAL A 4 -25.84 7.77 17.12
N PRO A 5 -25.04 8.79 16.75
CA PRO A 5 -24.33 8.77 15.48
C PRO A 5 -23.43 7.54 15.50
N THR A 6 -23.66 6.62 14.55
CA THR A 6 -22.75 5.49 14.38
C THR A 6 -21.43 6.07 13.89
N ASP A 7 -20.33 5.77 14.57
CA ASP A 7 -18.98 6.25 14.21
C ASP A 7 -18.49 5.54 12.94
N GLU A 8 -19.11 5.86 11.81
CA GLU A 8 -18.81 5.28 10.49
C GLU A 8 -17.34 5.47 10.11
N GLU A 9 -16.77 6.61 10.50
CA GLU A 9 -15.37 6.96 10.31
C GLU A 9 -14.44 5.98 11.04
N GLY A 10 -14.69 5.75 12.34
CA GLY A 10 -13.95 4.77 13.14
C GLY A 10 -14.12 3.34 12.68
N VAL A 11 -15.33 2.97 12.23
CA VAL A 11 -15.59 1.64 11.66
C VAL A 11 -14.76 1.43 10.39
N LEU A 12 -14.68 2.42 9.50
CA LEU A 12 -13.86 2.31 8.28
C LEU A 12 -12.38 2.15 8.62
N LEU A 13 -11.83 2.98 9.51
CA LEU A 13 -10.41 2.92 9.90
C LEU A 13 -10.04 1.55 10.49
N THR A 14 -10.92 1.01 11.35
CA THR A 14 -10.76 -0.33 11.93
C THR A 14 -10.76 -1.41 10.85
N ARG A 15 -11.70 -1.35 9.90
CA ARG A 15 -11.78 -2.28 8.78
C ARG A 15 -10.54 -2.22 7.89
N LEU A 16 -10.02 -1.03 7.61
CA LEU A 16 -8.80 -0.85 6.82
C LEU A 16 -7.59 -1.47 7.51
N LYS A 17 -7.42 -1.25 8.82
CA LYS A 17 -6.35 -1.90 9.60
C LYS A 17 -6.41 -3.41 9.54
N HIS A 18 -7.60 -3.98 9.72
CA HIS A 18 -7.78 -5.42 9.60
C HIS A 18 -7.47 -5.91 8.18
N ALA A 19 -7.94 -5.20 7.15
CA ALA A 19 -7.64 -5.52 5.76
C ALA A 19 -6.14 -5.47 5.46
N PHE A 20 -5.39 -4.51 6.01
CA PHE A 20 -3.93 -4.47 5.86
C PHE A 20 -3.24 -5.68 6.49
N HIS A 21 -3.67 -6.10 7.67
CA HIS A 21 -3.11 -7.29 8.31
C HIS A 21 -3.35 -8.56 7.49
N THR A 22 -4.59 -8.74 7.03
CA THR A 22 -4.96 -9.87 6.17
C THR A 22 -4.20 -9.82 4.84
N TYR A 23 -4.09 -8.65 4.23
CA TYR A 23 -3.32 -8.44 3.01
C TYR A 23 -1.83 -8.76 3.19
N ASP A 24 -1.18 -8.24 4.23
CA ASP A 24 0.23 -8.48 4.51
C ASP A 24 0.53 -9.98 4.70
N GLY A 25 -0.40 -10.72 5.31
CA GLY A 25 -0.31 -12.17 5.44
C GLY A 25 -0.45 -12.88 4.09
N ALA A 26 -1.46 -12.51 3.29
CA ALA A 26 -1.73 -13.12 1.99
C ALA A 26 -0.60 -12.84 0.99
N ILE A 27 -0.13 -11.60 0.92
CA ILE A 27 0.88 -11.19 -0.06
C ILE A 27 2.25 -11.81 0.23
N LYS A 28 2.62 -11.96 1.50
CA LYS A 28 3.84 -12.67 1.89
C LYS A 28 3.79 -14.13 1.44
N LYS A 29 2.68 -14.82 1.72
CA LYS A 29 2.49 -16.22 1.28
C LYS A 29 2.55 -16.34 -0.24
N TYR A 30 1.89 -15.43 -0.95
CA TYR A 30 1.92 -15.40 -2.40
C TYR A 30 3.34 -15.23 -2.96
N LEU A 31 4.08 -14.21 -2.51
CA LEU A 31 5.45 -13.97 -2.97
C LEU A 31 6.42 -15.08 -2.54
N THR A 32 6.17 -15.76 -1.42
CA THR A 32 6.93 -16.97 -1.05
C THR A 32 6.65 -18.11 -2.04
N ALA A 33 5.38 -18.37 -2.38
CA ALA A 33 5.03 -19.39 -3.36
C ALA A 33 5.65 -19.13 -4.74
N VAL A 34 5.72 -17.86 -5.17
CA VAL A 34 6.41 -17.52 -6.43
C VAL A 34 7.92 -17.81 -6.35
N ARG A 35 8.57 -17.48 -5.23
CA ARG A 35 10.00 -17.83 -5.02
C ARG A 35 10.22 -19.35 -5.03
N GLU A 36 9.32 -20.11 -4.41
CA GLU A 36 9.39 -21.58 -4.37
C GLU A 36 9.18 -22.18 -5.76
N LEU A 37 8.28 -21.61 -6.57
CA LEU A 37 8.12 -22.00 -7.97
C LEU A 37 9.44 -21.84 -8.74
N GLU A 38 10.08 -20.67 -8.65
CA GLU A 38 11.39 -20.42 -9.29
C GLU A 38 12.48 -21.37 -8.81
N GLY A 39 12.60 -21.58 -7.51
CA GLY A 39 13.57 -22.53 -6.96
C GLY A 39 13.31 -23.95 -7.44
N THR A 40 12.05 -24.34 -7.58
CA THR A 40 11.69 -25.68 -8.08
C THR A 40 11.97 -25.82 -9.57
N MET A 41 11.72 -24.78 -10.38
CA MET A 41 12.09 -24.78 -11.80
C MET A 41 13.61 -24.92 -12.00
N GLU A 42 14.41 -24.23 -11.18
CA GLU A 42 15.86 -24.41 -11.18
C GLU A 42 16.27 -25.85 -10.82
N LEU A 43 15.67 -26.43 -9.78
CA LEU A 43 15.94 -27.83 -9.42
C LEU A 43 15.59 -28.79 -10.57
N LEU A 44 14.49 -28.55 -11.27
CA LEU A 44 14.13 -29.32 -12.47
C LEU A 44 15.19 -29.18 -13.58
N ALA A 45 15.68 -27.96 -13.85
CA ALA A 45 16.75 -27.73 -14.81
C ALA A 45 18.03 -28.50 -14.41
N ILE A 46 18.42 -28.44 -13.13
CA ILE A 46 19.58 -29.19 -12.62
C ILE A 46 19.38 -30.70 -12.82
N SER A 47 18.21 -31.24 -12.43
CA SER A 47 17.93 -32.66 -12.59
C SER A 47 17.90 -33.09 -14.07
N VAL A 48 17.35 -32.29 -14.98
CA VAL A 48 17.39 -32.58 -16.43
C VAL A 48 18.82 -32.59 -16.95
N ARG A 49 19.63 -31.61 -16.53
CA ARG A 49 21.06 -31.54 -16.88
C ARG A 49 21.81 -32.79 -16.39
N GLU A 50 21.56 -33.23 -15.16
CA GLU A 50 22.12 -34.46 -14.60
C GLU A 50 21.68 -35.72 -15.37
N LEU A 51 20.39 -35.84 -15.69
CA LEU A 51 19.86 -36.97 -16.46
C LEU A 51 20.39 -37.03 -17.89
N SER A 52 20.70 -35.88 -18.49
CA SER A 52 21.29 -35.79 -19.84
C SER A 52 22.79 -36.11 -19.88
N GLN A 53 23.44 -36.31 -18.72
CA GLN A 53 24.86 -36.64 -18.67
C GLN A 53 25.11 -37.97 -19.39
N SER A 54 26.10 -37.97 -20.28
CA SER A 54 26.44 -39.13 -21.13
C SER A 54 25.38 -39.50 -22.16
N GLU A 55 24.39 -38.65 -22.43
CA GLU A 55 23.49 -38.83 -23.57
C GLU A 55 24.30 -38.78 -24.88
N SER A 56 24.12 -39.82 -25.70
CA SER A 56 24.83 -40.04 -26.95
C SER A 56 24.10 -39.42 -28.14
N ASN A 57 22.78 -39.24 -28.05
CA ASN A 57 21.98 -38.58 -29.03
C ASN A 57 22.08 -37.05 -28.88
N SER A 58 22.86 -36.43 -29.77
CA SER A 58 23.09 -34.98 -29.80
C SER A 58 21.81 -34.15 -29.89
N ALA A 59 20.75 -34.63 -30.55
CA ALA A 59 19.48 -33.92 -30.66
C ALA A 59 18.74 -33.89 -29.30
N VAL A 60 18.71 -35.00 -28.58
CA VAL A 60 18.10 -35.08 -27.24
C VAL A 60 18.89 -34.21 -26.26
N LYS A 61 20.22 -34.28 -26.31
CA LYS A 61 21.09 -33.43 -25.49
C LYS A 61 20.85 -31.94 -25.73
N ALA A 62 20.74 -31.51 -27.00
CA ALA A 62 20.45 -30.11 -27.34
C ALA A 62 19.09 -29.62 -26.82
N VAL A 63 18.06 -30.48 -26.81
CA VAL A 63 16.75 -30.15 -26.21
C VAL A 63 16.88 -29.98 -24.70
N CYS A 64 17.58 -30.89 -24.01
CA CYS A 64 17.84 -30.77 -22.57
C CYS A 64 18.63 -29.51 -22.22
N ASP A 65 19.69 -29.21 -22.97
CA ASP A 65 20.51 -28.00 -22.77
C ASP A 65 19.67 -26.73 -22.99
N THR A 66 18.86 -26.68 -24.06
CA THR A 66 17.96 -25.55 -24.34
C THR A 66 16.97 -25.32 -23.20
N PHE A 67 16.39 -26.39 -22.65
CA PHE A 67 15.48 -26.30 -21.51
C PHE A 67 16.16 -25.71 -20.28
N CYS A 68 17.35 -26.20 -19.94
CA CYS A 68 18.09 -25.74 -18.78
C CYS A 68 18.53 -24.28 -18.93
N ASP A 69 19.03 -23.90 -20.10
CA ASP A 69 19.49 -22.55 -20.40
C ASP A 69 18.33 -21.53 -20.36
N ALA A 70 17.13 -21.92 -20.81
CA ALA A 70 15.94 -21.06 -20.75
C ALA A 70 15.53 -20.75 -19.30
N ILE A 71 15.59 -21.75 -18.41
CA ILE A 71 15.32 -21.56 -16.97
C ILE A 71 16.42 -20.72 -16.32
N ASP A 72 17.68 -20.99 -16.65
CA ASP A 72 18.81 -20.21 -16.14
C ASP A 72 18.71 -18.75 -16.60
N GLU A 73 18.32 -18.48 -17.85
CA GLU A 73 18.07 -17.12 -18.36
C GLU A 73 16.90 -16.44 -17.63
N HIS A 74 15.80 -17.17 -17.37
CA HIS A 74 14.63 -16.61 -16.69
C HIS A 74 14.91 -16.21 -15.25
N LYS A 75 15.73 -17.01 -14.56
CA LYS A 75 16.18 -16.78 -13.19
C LYS A 75 17.29 -15.74 -13.12
N SER A 76 18.25 -15.82 -14.04
CA SER A 76 19.40 -14.95 -14.10
C SER A 76 18.94 -13.57 -14.51
N SER A 77 18.85 -12.67 -13.54
CA SER A 77 19.00 -11.25 -13.77
C SER A 77 20.31 -11.02 -14.53
N ARG A 78 20.30 -11.11 -15.86
CA ARG A 78 21.05 -10.10 -16.59
C ARG A 78 20.35 -8.80 -16.28
N VAL A 79 20.77 -8.20 -15.16
CA VAL A 79 20.82 -6.77 -14.99
C VAL A 79 21.40 -6.30 -16.32
N LEU A 80 20.56 -5.73 -17.16
CA LEU A 80 21.03 -4.92 -18.27
C LEU A 80 21.73 -3.74 -17.59
N GLU A 81 22.99 -3.94 -17.19
CA GLU A 81 23.99 -2.89 -17.07
C GLU A 81 24.32 -2.43 -18.50
N ALA A 82 23.29 -1.98 -19.23
CA ALA A 82 23.43 -1.35 -20.52
C ALA A 82 23.23 0.16 -20.33
N GLY A 83 23.97 0.78 -19.41
CA GLY A 83 24.05 2.23 -19.34
C GLY A 83 24.18 2.82 -17.95
N SER A 84 25.31 2.61 -17.27
CA SER A 84 25.68 3.49 -16.14
C SER A 84 27.18 3.83 -16.17
N LYS A 85 27.61 4.38 -17.31
CA LYS A 85 28.54 5.51 -17.30
C LYS A 85 27.71 6.80 -17.30
N ALA A 86 27.12 7.15 -16.17
CA ALA A 86 26.60 8.50 -15.93
C ALA A 86 26.62 8.78 -14.42
N LYS A 87 27.82 9.09 -13.95
CA LYS A 87 28.02 9.83 -12.71
C LYS A 87 27.38 11.22 -12.89
N GLU A 88 26.70 11.70 -11.86
CA GLU A 88 26.29 13.09 -11.62
C GLU A 88 25.03 13.61 -12.36
N ARG A 89 23.91 13.77 -11.64
CA ARG A 89 23.52 15.04 -10.98
C ARG A 89 22.13 14.96 -10.34
N ALA A 90 22.07 15.54 -9.14
CA ALA A 90 20.95 16.04 -8.36
C ALA A 90 19.53 16.08 -8.99
N GLY A 91 18.58 15.59 -8.18
CA GLY A 91 17.33 16.28 -7.86
C GLY A 91 16.38 16.63 -8.99
N SER A 92 15.38 15.77 -9.24
CA SER A 92 14.07 16.22 -9.72
C SER A 92 13.01 15.16 -9.44
N ALA A 93 11.95 15.57 -8.76
CA ALA A 93 10.72 14.81 -8.63
C ALA A 93 10.04 14.74 -10.00
N GLY A 94 9.68 13.53 -10.44
CA GLY A 94 9.00 13.30 -11.71
C GLY A 94 9.82 12.50 -12.72
N ALA A 95 10.31 11.32 -12.32
CA ALA A 95 10.78 10.34 -13.28
C ALA A 95 9.54 9.60 -13.84
N ALA A 96 9.25 9.84 -15.12
CA ALA A 96 8.40 8.96 -15.91
C ALA A 96 8.89 7.51 -15.79
N PRO A 97 8.00 6.50 -15.86
CA PRO A 97 8.45 5.12 -15.76
C PRO A 97 9.43 4.87 -16.90
N ALA A 98 10.61 4.36 -16.56
CA ALA A 98 11.56 3.89 -17.55
C ALA A 98 10.85 2.83 -18.40
N GLU A 99 10.43 3.22 -19.60
CA GLU A 99 10.21 2.27 -20.70
C GLU A 99 11.60 1.78 -21.11
N GLU A 100 12.15 0.88 -20.29
CA GLU A 100 13.34 0.14 -20.68
C GLU A 100 12.85 -1.17 -21.29
N VAL A 101 13.06 -1.23 -22.61
CA VAL A 101 12.72 -2.30 -23.53
C VAL A 101 13.28 -3.62 -23.03
N THR A 102 12.52 -4.32 -22.20
CA THR A 102 12.57 -5.77 -22.11
C THR A 102 11.69 -6.28 -23.25
N ASP A 103 12.21 -7.20 -24.07
CA ASP A 103 11.38 -7.92 -25.04
C ASP A 103 10.09 -8.34 -24.30
N PRO A 104 8.88 -7.96 -24.75
CA PRO A 104 7.63 -8.30 -24.07
C PRO A 104 7.45 -9.81 -23.87
N LYS A 105 8.31 -10.63 -24.48
CA LYS A 105 8.39 -12.09 -24.31
C LYS A 105 9.23 -12.56 -23.11
N GLN A 106 10.07 -11.73 -22.50
CA GLN A 106 10.98 -12.11 -21.41
C GLN A 106 10.78 -11.18 -20.20
N TYR A 107 9.81 -11.53 -19.35
CA TYR A 107 9.57 -10.84 -18.09
C TYR A 107 10.07 -11.68 -16.92
N PHE A 108 11.31 -11.39 -16.50
CA PHE A 108 12.07 -12.20 -15.55
C PHE A 108 11.58 -12.09 -14.10
N PHE A 109 11.91 -13.11 -13.31
CA PHE A 109 11.50 -13.19 -11.91
C PHE A 109 11.96 -11.97 -11.08
N SER A 110 13.19 -11.49 -11.27
CA SER A 110 13.70 -10.35 -10.52
C SER A 110 12.98 -9.04 -10.84
N ILE A 111 12.65 -8.82 -12.11
CA ILE A 111 11.87 -7.67 -12.57
C ILE A 111 10.48 -7.74 -11.97
N TYR A 112 9.85 -8.92 -12.04
CA TYR A 112 8.56 -9.16 -11.40
C TYR A 112 8.57 -8.80 -9.91
N MET A 113 9.54 -9.32 -9.14
CA MET A 113 9.64 -9.05 -7.70
C MET A 113 9.88 -7.58 -7.38
N SER A 114 10.67 -6.89 -8.21
CA SER A 114 10.98 -5.47 -8.07
C SER A 114 9.74 -4.59 -8.35
N ASP A 115 9.07 -4.83 -9.48
CA ASP A 115 7.86 -4.11 -9.86
C ASP A 115 6.72 -4.37 -8.87
N PHE A 116 6.56 -5.61 -8.41
CA PHE A 116 5.57 -5.95 -7.41
C PHE A 116 5.82 -5.19 -6.10
N ALA A 117 7.07 -5.12 -5.64
CA ALA A 117 7.43 -4.38 -4.43
C ALA A 117 7.20 -2.87 -4.60
N ARG A 118 7.67 -2.28 -5.71
CA ARG A 118 7.57 -0.85 -5.97
C ARG A 118 6.12 -0.39 -6.11
N GLU A 119 5.35 -1.09 -6.93
CA GLU A 119 4.04 -0.60 -7.39
C GLU A 119 2.89 -1.04 -6.49
N ILE A 120 2.99 -2.24 -5.91
CA ILE A 120 1.89 -2.82 -5.12
C ILE A 120 2.16 -2.65 -3.63
N THR A 121 3.33 -3.10 -3.14
CA THR A 121 3.67 -2.96 -1.72
C THR A 121 3.80 -1.48 -1.33
N GLY A 122 4.50 -0.67 -2.14
CA GLY A 122 4.63 0.78 -1.91
C GLY A 122 3.28 1.51 -1.85
N ALA A 123 2.33 1.15 -2.72
CA ALA A 123 0.99 1.76 -2.71
C ALA A 123 0.19 1.42 -1.44
N ILE A 124 0.31 0.19 -0.95
CA ILE A 124 -0.32 -0.21 0.31
C ILE A 124 0.32 0.49 1.50
N ASP A 125 1.64 0.63 1.52
CA ASP A 125 2.35 1.32 2.60
C ASP A 125 1.98 2.81 2.65
N GLN A 126 1.82 3.46 1.49
CA GLN A 126 1.27 4.82 1.42
C GLN A 126 -0.12 4.91 2.06
N LEU A 127 -1.01 3.97 1.79
CA LEU A 127 -2.36 3.96 2.36
C LEU A 127 -2.34 3.69 3.88
N LYS A 128 -1.43 2.85 4.37
CA LYS A 128 -1.23 2.61 5.81
C LYS A 128 -0.82 3.90 6.53
N GLU A 129 0.09 4.67 5.96
CA GLU A 129 0.52 5.96 6.53
C GLU A 129 -0.63 6.97 6.56
N GLU A 130 -1.43 7.07 5.50
CA GLU A 130 -2.59 7.95 5.47
C GLU A 130 -3.63 7.58 6.54
N VAL A 131 -3.90 6.28 6.73
CA VAL A 131 -4.78 5.79 7.81
C VAL A 131 -4.26 6.21 9.19
N ARG A 132 -2.95 6.06 9.45
CA ARG A 132 -2.35 6.49 10.72
C ARG A 132 -2.45 8.00 10.94
N ALA A 133 -2.30 8.80 9.88
CA ALA A 133 -2.43 10.25 9.96
C ALA A 133 -3.87 10.67 10.32
N VAL A 134 -4.87 10.05 9.67
CA VAL A 134 -6.28 10.31 9.94
C VAL A 134 -6.69 9.88 11.35
N GLU A 135 -6.14 8.78 11.87
CA GLU A 135 -6.39 8.37 13.26
C GLU A 135 -5.88 9.39 14.27
N LYS A 136 -4.67 9.90 14.09
CA LYS A 136 -4.14 10.99 14.93
C LYS A 136 -5.01 12.25 14.84
N SER A 137 -5.49 12.57 13.63
CA SER A 137 -6.40 13.70 13.39
C SER A 137 -7.74 13.50 14.12
N LYS A 138 -8.29 12.28 14.08
CA LYS A 138 -9.51 11.89 14.79
C LYS A 138 -9.34 12.01 16.32
N GLU A 139 -8.27 11.46 16.87
CA GLU A 139 -7.97 11.55 18.30
C GLU A 139 -7.84 13.00 18.77
N SER A 140 -7.21 13.86 17.97
CA SER A 140 -7.11 15.30 18.23
C SER A 140 -8.47 15.98 18.26
N ARG A 141 -9.29 15.75 17.22
CA ARG A 141 -10.68 16.24 17.13
C ARG A 141 -11.50 15.82 18.34
N ASP A 142 -11.51 14.52 18.65
CA ASP A 142 -12.34 13.97 19.73
C ASP A 142 -11.90 14.54 21.10
N LYS A 143 -10.60 14.72 21.31
CA LYS A 143 -10.05 15.37 22.51
C LYS A 143 -10.47 16.84 22.64
N ARG A 144 -10.46 17.61 21.55
CA ARG A 144 -10.90 19.02 21.55
C ARG A 144 -12.41 19.14 21.72
N ALA A 145 -13.19 18.30 21.05
CA ALA A 145 -14.64 18.24 21.20
C ALA A 145 -15.04 17.93 22.65
N ALA A 146 -14.39 16.95 23.29
CA ALA A 146 -14.62 16.63 24.69
C ALA A 146 -14.32 17.83 25.62
N LYS A 147 -13.23 18.56 25.36
CA LYS A 147 -12.84 19.75 26.14
C LYS A 147 -13.82 20.91 25.97
N TYR A 148 -14.29 21.15 24.75
CA TYR A 148 -15.36 22.11 24.47
C TYR A 148 -16.65 21.73 25.20
N HIS A 149 -17.11 20.47 25.07
CA HIS A 149 -18.33 20.02 25.74
C HIS A 149 -18.25 20.10 27.26
N LYS A 150 -17.10 19.82 27.86
CA LYS A 150 -16.87 20.02 29.29
C LYS A 150 -17.02 21.51 29.67
N THR A 151 -16.34 22.39 28.94
CA THR A 151 -16.39 23.85 29.22
C THR A 151 -17.79 24.42 29.00
N LYS A 152 -18.52 23.93 28.00
CA LYS A 152 -19.93 24.27 27.77
C LYS A 152 -20.79 23.90 28.97
N ARG A 153 -20.69 22.65 29.46
CA ARG A 153 -21.42 22.21 30.67
C ARG A 153 -21.07 23.08 31.88
N ASP A 154 -19.80 23.43 32.07
CA ASP A 154 -19.36 24.29 33.17
C ASP A 154 -19.94 25.71 33.11
N VAL A 155 -20.24 26.23 31.91
CA VAL A 155 -20.95 27.49 31.68
C VAL A 155 -22.44 27.32 31.95
N ASP A 156 -23.08 26.30 31.37
CA ASP A 156 -24.51 26.01 31.54
C ASP A 156 -24.87 25.81 33.03
N GLU A 157 -24.01 25.12 33.79
CA GLU A 157 -24.15 24.95 35.23
C GLU A 157 -24.02 26.27 36.01
N LEU A 158 -23.11 27.14 35.58
CA LEU A 158 -22.91 28.45 36.21
C LEU A 158 -24.11 29.36 35.96
N GLU A 159 -24.61 29.39 34.73
CA GLU A 159 -25.83 30.14 34.36
C GLU A 159 -27.03 29.66 35.18
N THR A 160 -27.20 28.33 35.31
CA THR A 160 -28.25 27.75 36.15
C THR A 160 -28.10 28.15 37.63
N LYS A 161 -26.87 28.16 38.16
CA LYS A 161 -26.59 28.56 39.55
C LYS A 161 -26.87 30.05 39.80
N LEU A 162 -26.53 30.92 38.84
CA LEU A 162 -26.78 32.36 38.94
C LEU A 162 -28.27 32.67 38.81
N ALA A 163 -28.97 32.02 37.88
CA ALA A 163 -30.42 32.14 37.72
C ALA A 163 -31.17 31.74 39.00
N LYS A 164 -30.79 30.63 39.65
CA LYS A 164 -31.36 30.20 40.94
C LYS A 164 -31.16 31.21 42.07
N LYS A 165 -30.16 32.09 41.97
CA LYS A 165 -29.87 33.14 42.94
C LYS A 165 -30.42 34.51 42.53
N ASN A 166 -31.19 34.60 41.44
CA ASN A 166 -31.64 35.85 40.82
C ASN A 166 -30.49 36.82 40.53
N GLN A 167 -29.30 36.30 40.25
CA GLN A 167 -28.12 37.11 39.92
C GLN A 167 -28.02 37.30 38.41
N GLY A 168 -27.83 38.55 37.98
CA GLY A 168 -27.63 38.89 36.58
C GLY A 168 -26.31 38.32 36.03
N ILE A 169 -26.35 37.81 34.81
CA ILE A 169 -25.20 37.21 34.13
C ILE A 169 -24.30 38.27 33.47
N ALA A 170 -24.88 39.41 33.08
CA ALA A 170 -24.23 40.46 32.30
C ALA A 170 -23.00 41.10 32.99
N ASP A 171 -22.97 41.13 34.33
CA ASP A 171 -21.88 41.75 35.11
C ASP A 171 -21.08 40.73 35.94
N ASN A 172 -21.41 39.44 35.80
CA ASN A 172 -20.71 38.40 36.55
C ASN A 172 -19.35 38.07 35.91
N VAL A 173 -18.26 38.51 36.55
CA VAL A 173 -16.87 38.32 36.06
C VAL A 173 -16.56 36.85 35.79
N LYS A 174 -16.97 35.92 36.67
CA LYS A 174 -16.72 34.48 36.50
C LYS A 174 -17.47 33.90 35.31
N HIS A 175 -18.66 34.41 35.00
CA HIS A 175 -19.41 34.00 33.82
C HIS A 175 -18.74 34.51 32.54
N LYS A 176 -18.35 35.78 32.48
CA LYS A 176 -17.60 36.35 31.34
C LYS A 176 -16.34 35.56 31.03
N GLU A 177 -15.53 35.25 32.04
CA GLU A 177 -14.30 34.45 31.88
C GLU A 177 -14.58 33.04 31.34
N LYS A 178 -15.55 32.33 31.92
CA LYS A 178 -15.90 30.97 31.47
C LYS A 178 -16.52 30.96 30.07
N SER A 179 -17.35 31.96 29.75
CA SER A 179 -17.93 32.11 28.41
C SER A 179 -16.84 32.37 27.37
N GLY A 180 -15.89 33.26 27.64
CA GLY A 180 -14.74 33.50 26.76
C GLY A 180 -13.92 32.22 26.53
N LYS A 181 -13.68 31.44 27.60
CA LYS A 181 -13.00 30.14 27.49
C LYS A 181 -13.80 29.15 26.64
N ARG A 182 -15.13 29.07 26.80
CA ARG A 182 -15.99 28.22 25.98
C ARG A 182 -15.85 28.57 24.49
N ASP A 183 -15.85 29.87 24.17
CA ASP A 183 -15.79 30.33 22.78
C ASP A 183 -14.43 30.03 22.16
N MET A 184 -13.33 30.24 22.90
CA MET A 184 -11.98 29.80 22.46
C MET A 184 -11.88 28.28 22.24
N GLU A 185 -12.43 27.47 23.15
CA GLU A 185 -12.42 26.01 22.97
C GLU A 185 -13.33 25.56 21.82
N LYS A 186 -14.40 26.31 21.53
CA LYS A 186 -15.28 26.07 20.38
C LYS A 186 -14.52 26.28 19.07
N GLU A 187 -13.85 27.43 18.92
CA GLU A 187 -13.03 27.72 17.74
C GLU A 187 -11.95 26.65 17.53
N SER A 188 -11.29 26.22 18.62
CA SER A 188 -10.29 25.15 18.56
C SER A 188 -10.89 23.79 18.18
N ALA A 189 -12.12 23.47 18.62
CA ALA A 189 -12.79 22.22 18.27
C ALA A 189 -13.27 22.24 16.81
N ASP A 190 -13.83 23.36 16.36
CA ASP A 190 -14.29 23.56 14.98
C ASP A 190 -13.11 23.47 13.98
N ALA A 191 -11.94 24.02 14.34
CA ALA A 191 -10.73 23.94 13.53
C ALA A 191 -10.20 22.50 13.38
N GLU A 192 -10.15 21.71 14.45
CA GLU A 192 -9.73 20.31 14.38
C GLU A 192 -10.76 19.42 13.67
N ASP A 193 -12.07 19.72 13.80
CA ASP A 193 -13.11 19.02 13.03
C ASP A 193 -12.97 19.27 11.52
N LEU A 194 -12.73 20.52 11.12
CA LEU A 194 -12.47 20.85 9.71
C LEU A 194 -11.23 20.11 9.18
N LYS A 195 -10.14 20.12 9.95
CA LYS A 195 -8.90 19.42 9.58
C LYS A 195 -9.13 17.92 9.43
N PHE A 196 -9.80 17.29 10.40
CA PHE A 196 -10.13 15.89 10.34
C PHE A 196 -10.97 15.56 9.10
N ARG A 197 -12.00 16.37 8.77
CA ARG A 197 -12.82 16.15 7.57
C ARG A 197 -11.98 16.22 6.30
N GLN A 198 -11.04 17.15 6.20
CA GLN A 198 -10.12 17.26 5.06
C GLN A 198 -9.21 16.03 4.95
N ASP A 199 -8.60 15.60 6.06
CA ASP A 199 -7.75 14.41 6.10
C ASP A 199 -8.54 13.14 5.76
N TYR A 200 -9.77 13.01 6.27
CA TYR A 200 -10.63 11.87 5.98
C TYR A 200 -11.06 11.82 4.52
N GLN A 201 -11.40 12.96 3.91
CA GLN A 201 -11.69 13.03 2.47
C GLN A 201 -10.47 12.66 1.61
N ARG A 202 -9.27 13.12 2.01
CA ARG A 202 -8.01 12.72 1.36
C ARG A 202 -7.83 11.21 1.43
N LEU A 203 -8.05 10.60 2.60
CA LEU A 203 -7.99 9.15 2.76
C LEU A 203 -8.96 8.41 1.83
N LEU A 204 -10.20 8.87 1.69
CA LEU A 204 -11.17 8.22 0.78
C LEU A 204 -10.71 8.24 -0.68
N GLN A 205 -10.13 9.37 -1.12
CA GLN A 205 -9.58 9.52 -2.46
C GLN A 205 -8.34 8.62 -2.66
N THR A 206 -7.37 8.71 -1.75
CA THR A 206 -6.15 7.88 -1.78
C THR A 206 -6.48 6.40 -1.75
N ARG A 207 -7.43 5.98 -0.91
CA ARG A 207 -7.91 4.58 -0.85
C ARG A 207 -8.41 4.11 -2.20
N SER A 208 -9.20 4.91 -2.89
CA SER A 208 -9.78 4.54 -4.19
C SER A 208 -8.68 4.38 -5.25
N GLN A 209 -7.71 5.29 -5.26
CA GLN A 209 -6.55 5.22 -6.15
C GLN A 209 -5.67 3.99 -5.86
N VAL A 210 -5.37 3.72 -4.59
CA VAL A 210 -4.54 2.60 -4.17
C VAL A 210 -5.23 1.27 -4.47
N LEU A 211 -6.54 1.12 -4.24
CA LEU A 211 -7.26 -0.09 -4.60
C LEU A 211 -7.19 -0.39 -6.11
N MET A 212 -7.34 0.65 -6.94
CA MET A 212 -7.21 0.52 -8.40
C MET A 212 -5.79 0.13 -8.81
N ARG A 213 -4.77 0.77 -8.22
CA ARG A 213 -3.35 0.42 -8.46
C ARG A 213 -3.05 -1.01 -8.02
N LEU A 214 -3.57 -1.44 -6.88
CA LEU A 214 -3.36 -2.79 -6.35
C LEU A 214 -3.94 -3.85 -7.29
N VAL A 215 -5.23 -3.75 -7.63
CA VAL A 215 -5.89 -4.76 -8.45
C VAL A 215 -5.28 -4.81 -9.85
N ARG A 216 -5.02 -3.64 -10.45
CA ARG A 216 -4.38 -3.58 -11.78
C ARG A 216 -2.94 -4.05 -11.73
N GLY A 217 -2.18 -3.68 -10.71
CA GLY A 217 -0.78 -4.04 -10.55
C GLY A 217 -0.63 -5.55 -10.39
N ILE A 218 -1.39 -6.17 -9.48
CA ILE A 218 -1.38 -7.63 -9.31
C ILE A 218 -1.72 -8.31 -10.63
N GLY A 219 -2.82 -7.93 -11.28
CA GLY A 219 -3.22 -8.55 -12.55
C GLY A 219 -2.18 -8.38 -13.66
N THR A 220 -1.60 -7.18 -13.79
CA THR A 220 -0.65 -6.85 -14.86
C THR A 220 0.68 -7.56 -14.65
N TYR A 221 1.30 -7.41 -13.48
CA TYR A 221 2.65 -7.93 -13.23
C TYR A 221 2.63 -9.45 -13.07
N SER A 222 1.64 -10.02 -12.37
CA SER A 222 1.51 -11.47 -12.29
C SER A 222 1.17 -12.07 -13.66
N GLY A 223 0.30 -11.42 -14.44
CA GLY A 223 -0.01 -11.85 -15.81
C GLY A 223 1.23 -11.89 -16.70
N ARG A 224 2.00 -10.79 -16.73
CA ARG A 224 3.26 -10.71 -17.48
C ARG A 224 4.26 -11.78 -17.05
N TYR A 225 4.40 -12.00 -15.74
CA TYR A 225 5.30 -13.01 -15.19
C TYR A 225 4.90 -14.43 -15.60
N TYR A 226 3.64 -14.82 -15.42
CA TYR A 226 3.21 -16.17 -15.81
C TYR A 226 3.23 -16.39 -17.33
N THR A 227 2.99 -15.34 -18.13
CA THR A 227 3.24 -15.40 -19.58
C THR A 227 4.72 -15.58 -19.90
N GLY A 228 5.62 -14.89 -19.18
CA GLY A 228 7.07 -15.09 -19.29
C GLY A 228 7.49 -16.53 -18.99
N VAL A 229 6.98 -17.09 -17.89
CA VAL A 229 7.19 -18.50 -17.51
C VAL A 229 6.67 -19.46 -18.59
N ALA A 230 5.46 -19.22 -19.12
CA ALA A 230 4.89 -20.06 -20.18
C ALA A 230 5.74 -20.03 -21.45
N ASN A 231 6.11 -18.83 -21.92
CA ASN A 231 6.95 -18.66 -23.10
C ASN A 231 8.33 -19.33 -22.92
N MET A 232 8.91 -19.22 -21.72
CA MET A 232 10.17 -19.89 -21.37
C MET A 232 10.02 -21.42 -21.52
N MET A 233 8.94 -22.01 -20.98
CA MET A 233 8.70 -23.45 -21.06
C MET A 233 8.42 -23.92 -22.50
N GLU A 234 7.73 -23.14 -23.32
CA GLU A 234 7.40 -23.48 -24.71
C GLU A 234 8.61 -23.41 -25.66
N ARG A 235 9.54 -22.46 -25.43
CA ARG A 235 10.79 -22.35 -26.21
C ARG A 235 11.64 -23.62 -26.09
N SER A 236 11.56 -24.30 -24.96
CA SER A 236 12.27 -25.55 -24.68
C SER A 236 11.67 -26.77 -25.38
N GLY A 237 10.42 -26.70 -25.84
CA GLY A 237 9.72 -27.81 -26.50
C GLY A 237 9.69 -27.75 -28.04
N SER A 238 10.06 -26.61 -28.63
CA SER A 238 9.85 -26.33 -30.07
C SER A 238 11.08 -26.55 -30.95
N SER A 239 12.26 -26.80 -30.38
CA SER A 239 13.54 -26.94 -31.09
C SER A 239 13.82 -28.36 -31.64
N GLY A 240 12.89 -29.30 -31.54
CA GLY A 240 13.07 -30.71 -31.92
C GLY A 240 12.51 -31.15 -33.28
N GLY A 241 12.12 -30.23 -34.16
CA GLY A 241 11.49 -30.59 -35.44
C GLY A 241 12.05 -29.81 -36.62
N GLN A 242 13.17 -30.28 -37.18
CA GLN A 242 13.55 -30.16 -38.59
C GLN A 242 14.65 -31.17 -38.92
#